data_AF-A0A7C4P4B7-F1
#
_entry.id   AF-A0A7C4P4B7-F1
#
_cell.length_a   1.000
_cell.length_b   1.000
_cell.length_c   1.000
_cell.angle_alpha   90.00
_cell.angle_beta   90.00
_cell.angle_gamma   90.00
#
_symmetry.space_group_name_H-M   'P 1'
#
loop_
_entity.id
_entity.type
_entity.pdbx_description
1 polymer ?
#
loop_
_entity_poly.entity_id
_entity_poly.type
_entity_poly.pdbx_seq_one_letter_code
_entity_poly.pdbx_strand_id
1 'polypeptide(L)'
;ALIVGGFLGSGKTTFIIRSLLPKFKEKRIAILVNDFGKVNYDKIRLYQESMEVYGVEGGCFCCELGGELLSALAQIKRKEPEFLIVETSGLSDPSPIYYSLETSGYVVELIIGVFGLDMEDDVLKTALVQSQIDSAHCLVLTKADLLSNAQLREKLEFFHSYQKPLFLAKEGFVDEDIHKLFGTLKTPPALKGHHSVFDSITLHLDGYYSKQELESFLLNLPKGVYRVKGVVNCLESPLPLGLNYSFGYITWERLETEQKPFLVFIGQNLNKKIFEEFPKGGDLGIEHEKVCFPIEEFDAREGIAYIEGIAMDELDTAERLLNDLEEGDFLFIEEKRFKNFSEVNDLLKVCINSEKDKILFWKVPSGVVSYILSKLPKHKRVYHLSSHYLLPKAYLSLRLDTPEKESFVLSCYNNTKI
;
A
#
# COMPACT_ATOMS: atom_id res chain seq x y z
N ALA A 1 -22.72 10.77 -16.18
CA ALA A 1 -21.70 10.88 -15.11
C ALA A 1 -20.58 11.81 -15.55
N LEU A 2 -20.00 12.59 -14.64
CA LEU A 2 -18.79 13.39 -14.89
C LEU A 2 -17.65 12.83 -14.06
N ILE A 3 -16.46 12.83 -14.64
CA ILE A 3 -15.22 12.56 -13.91
C ILE A 3 -14.48 13.87 -13.75
N VAL A 4 -14.11 14.22 -12.52
CA VAL A 4 -13.30 15.39 -12.20
C VAL A 4 -11.95 14.87 -11.70
N GLY A 5 -10.94 14.96 -12.56
CA GLY A 5 -9.58 14.52 -12.29
C GLY A 5 -8.57 15.66 -12.28
N GLY A 6 -7.30 15.33 -12.11
CA GLY A 6 -6.18 16.28 -12.10
C GLY A 6 -5.34 16.23 -10.82
N PHE A 7 -4.18 16.89 -10.86
CA PHE A 7 -3.12 16.69 -9.87
C PHE A 7 -3.51 17.10 -8.43
N LEU A 8 -2.73 16.66 -7.43
CA LEU A 8 -2.97 17.02 -6.03
C LEU A 8 -2.89 18.55 -5.84
N GLY A 9 -3.78 19.10 -5.01
CA GLY A 9 -3.78 20.54 -4.70
C GLY A 9 -4.24 21.44 -5.85
N SER A 10 -4.75 20.89 -6.97
CA SER A 10 -5.23 21.67 -8.12
C SER A 10 -6.58 22.36 -7.90
N GLY A 11 -7.26 22.09 -6.78
CA GLY A 11 -8.57 22.71 -6.46
C GLY A 11 -9.79 21.98 -7.03
N LYS A 12 -9.69 20.68 -7.34
CA LYS A 12 -10.81 19.82 -7.80
C LYS A 12 -12.09 19.99 -6.98
N THR A 13 -12.02 19.78 -5.66
CA THR A 13 -13.17 19.91 -4.75
C THR A 13 -13.77 21.32 -4.78
N THR A 14 -12.93 22.37 -4.78
CA THR A 14 -13.38 23.77 -4.88
C THR A 14 -14.09 24.03 -6.21
N PHE A 15 -13.55 23.50 -7.31
CA PHE A 15 -14.15 23.61 -8.63
C PHE A 15 -15.52 22.90 -8.69
N ILE A 16 -15.64 21.70 -8.13
CA ILE A 16 -16.92 20.99 -8.03
C ILE A 16 -17.94 21.88 -7.32
N ILE A 17 -17.61 22.36 -6.11
CA ILE A 17 -18.52 23.15 -5.28
C ILE A 17 -18.91 24.47 -5.93
N ARG A 18 -17.94 25.23 -6.47
CA ARG A 18 -18.18 26.60 -6.96
C ARG A 18 -18.69 26.66 -8.38
N SER A 19 -18.32 25.71 -9.25
CA SER A 19 -18.64 25.76 -10.68
C SER A 19 -19.68 24.72 -11.09
N LEU A 20 -19.58 23.47 -10.61
CA LEU A 20 -20.47 22.40 -11.07
C LEU A 20 -21.78 22.35 -10.28
N LEU A 21 -21.72 22.27 -8.95
CA LEU A 21 -22.92 22.09 -8.10
C LEU A 21 -24.02 23.14 -8.29
N PRO A 22 -23.73 24.45 -8.50
CA PRO A 22 -24.77 25.44 -8.73
C PRO A 22 -25.73 25.12 -9.89
N LYS A 23 -25.33 24.22 -10.78
CA LYS A 23 -26.02 23.90 -12.04
C LYS A 23 -26.81 22.61 -11.97
N PHE A 24 -26.67 21.89 -10.84
CA PHE A 24 -27.40 20.66 -10.54
C PHE A 24 -28.43 20.87 -9.42
N LYS A 25 -28.75 22.11 -9.05
CA LYS A 25 -29.63 22.44 -7.91
C LYS A 25 -31.01 21.75 -7.96
N GLU A 26 -31.53 21.46 -9.14
CA GLU A 26 -32.85 20.84 -9.33
C GLU A 26 -32.77 19.34 -9.64
N LYS A 27 -31.57 18.74 -9.61
CA LYS A 27 -31.36 17.33 -9.95
C LYS A 27 -30.95 16.52 -8.73
N ARG A 28 -31.39 15.26 -8.67
CA ARG A 28 -30.85 14.27 -7.73
C ARG A 28 -29.45 13.87 -8.18
N ILE A 29 -28.43 14.40 -7.51
CA ILE A 29 -27.03 14.06 -7.82
C ILE A 29 -26.41 13.21 -6.72
N ALA A 30 -25.59 12.25 -7.15
CA ALA A 30 -24.66 11.55 -6.30
C ALA A 30 -23.25 12.08 -6.57
N ILE A 31 -22.47 12.25 -5.51
CA ILE A 31 -21.05 12.61 -5.63
C ILE A 31 -20.23 11.54 -4.95
N LEU A 32 -19.30 10.94 -5.70
CA LEU A 32 -18.32 10.01 -5.18
C LEU A 32 -16.98 10.74 -5.02
N VAL A 33 -16.55 10.93 -3.77
CA VAL A 33 -15.30 11.61 -3.46
C VAL A 33 -14.29 10.61 -2.91
N ASN A 34 -13.08 10.65 -3.44
CA ASN A 34 -11.94 9.88 -2.96
C ASN A 34 -11.23 10.68 -1.86
N ASP A 35 -11.30 10.28 -0.60
CA ASP A 35 -10.72 11.09 0.49
C ASP A 35 -9.59 10.39 1.25
N PHE A 36 -8.44 11.04 1.30
CA PHE A 36 -7.38 10.76 2.26
C PHE A 36 -7.56 11.57 3.57
N GLY A 37 -8.68 12.28 3.76
CA GLY A 37 -9.06 12.79 5.08
C GLY A 37 -10.40 13.54 5.09
N LYS A 38 -11.33 13.11 5.96
CA LYS A 38 -12.74 13.55 6.23
C LYS A 38 -13.22 14.97 5.86
N VAL A 39 -12.33 15.93 5.66
CA VAL A 39 -12.59 17.35 5.44
C VAL A 39 -13.28 17.66 4.11
N ASN A 40 -13.03 16.90 3.02
CA ASN A 40 -13.60 17.22 1.71
C ASN A 40 -15.05 16.73 1.59
N TYR A 41 -15.34 15.57 2.17
CA TYR A 41 -16.69 15.03 2.31
C TYR A 41 -17.63 16.00 3.04
N ASP A 42 -17.21 16.53 4.19
CA ASP A 42 -18.03 17.44 5.00
C ASP A 42 -18.32 18.77 4.29
N LYS A 43 -17.34 19.33 3.55
CA LYS A 43 -17.52 20.58 2.79
C LYS A 43 -18.56 20.44 1.68
N ILE A 44 -18.59 19.31 0.99
CA ILE A 44 -19.54 19.06 -0.10
C ILE A 44 -20.94 18.77 0.49
N ARG A 45 -21.03 18.00 1.59
CA ARG A 45 -22.30 17.65 2.23
C ARG A 45 -23.08 18.86 2.76
N LEU A 46 -22.40 19.91 3.17
CA LEU A 46 -23.02 21.14 3.66
C LEU A 46 -23.64 22.03 2.56
N TYR A 47 -23.48 21.67 1.28
CA TYR A 47 -23.88 22.53 0.17
C TYR A 47 -25.40 22.54 -0.10
N GLN A 48 -26.09 21.38 0.01
CA GLN A 48 -27.52 21.28 -0.29
C GLN A 48 -28.16 20.02 0.32
N GLU A 49 -29.37 20.14 0.89
CA GLU A 49 -30.09 19.03 1.53
C GLU A 49 -30.55 17.92 0.57
N SER A 50 -30.81 18.23 -0.71
CA SER A 50 -31.23 17.26 -1.72
C SER A 50 -30.06 16.53 -2.40
N MET A 51 -28.84 16.70 -1.88
CA MET A 51 -27.62 16.12 -2.44
C MET A 51 -27.16 14.93 -1.61
N GLU A 52 -27.07 13.74 -2.22
CA GLU A 52 -26.48 12.58 -1.55
C GLU A 52 -24.98 12.50 -1.86
N VAL A 53 -24.15 12.75 -0.84
CA VAL A 53 -22.70 12.67 -0.94
C VAL A 53 -22.25 11.32 -0.42
N TYR A 54 -21.48 10.60 -1.23
CA TYR A 54 -20.91 9.31 -0.90
C TYR A 54 -19.38 9.45 -0.80
N GLY A 55 -18.84 9.22 0.39
CA GLY A 55 -17.40 9.11 0.61
C GLY A 55 -17.00 7.64 0.60
N VAL A 56 -15.88 7.32 -0.04
CA VAL A 56 -15.18 6.05 0.22
C VAL A 56 -14.23 6.31 1.40
N GLU A 57 -14.53 5.75 2.56
CA GLU A 57 -13.67 5.86 3.74
C GLU A 57 -12.55 4.80 3.67
N GLY A 58 -11.30 5.23 3.79
CA GLY A 58 -10.20 4.33 4.18
C GLY A 58 -9.19 3.94 3.10
N GLY A 59 -9.43 4.23 1.83
CA GLY A 59 -8.49 3.87 0.77
C GLY A 59 -8.77 4.56 -0.56
N CYS A 60 -7.73 4.78 -1.37
CA CYS A 60 -7.95 5.26 -2.72
C CYS A 60 -8.73 4.19 -3.48
N PHE A 61 -9.92 4.49 -4.01
CA PHE A 61 -10.58 3.55 -4.94
C PHE A 61 -9.80 3.40 -6.27
N CYS A 62 -8.72 4.16 -6.42
CA CYS A 62 -7.69 3.99 -7.44
C CYS A 62 -6.58 2.97 -7.05
N CYS A 63 -6.35 2.77 -5.75
CA CYS A 63 -5.27 1.96 -5.16
C CYS A 63 -5.75 0.58 -4.67
N GLU A 64 -6.96 0.48 -4.12
CA GLU A 64 -7.57 -0.81 -3.78
C GLU A 64 -8.28 -1.41 -4.99
N LEU A 65 -8.32 -2.74 -5.04
CA LEU A 65 -8.98 -3.50 -6.11
C LEU A 65 -10.33 -2.87 -6.43
N GLY A 66 -10.68 -2.75 -7.71
CA GLY A 66 -11.92 -2.10 -8.18
C GLY A 66 -13.23 -2.58 -7.54
N GLY A 67 -13.21 -3.59 -6.65
CA GLY A 67 -14.34 -4.02 -5.84
C GLY A 67 -14.96 -2.92 -4.97
N GLU A 68 -14.17 -2.03 -4.35
CA GLU A 68 -14.76 -0.94 -3.54
C GLU A 68 -15.45 0.11 -4.40
N LEU A 69 -14.82 0.52 -5.50
CA LEU A 69 -15.43 1.40 -6.49
C LEU A 69 -16.74 0.79 -7.02
N LEU A 70 -16.71 -0.48 -7.45
CA LEU A 70 -17.89 -1.17 -7.99
C LEU A 70 -19.00 -1.31 -6.93
N SER A 71 -18.65 -1.57 -5.67
CA SER A 71 -19.61 -1.61 -4.56
C SER A 71 -20.26 -0.25 -4.31
N ALA A 72 -19.47 0.82 -4.26
CA ALA A 72 -19.96 2.18 -4.12
C ALA A 72 -20.86 2.57 -5.31
N LEU A 73 -20.45 2.25 -6.54
CA LEU A 73 -21.26 2.44 -7.74
C LEU A 73 -22.58 1.67 -7.68
N ALA A 74 -22.59 0.41 -7.22
CA ALA A 74 -23.81 -0.36 -7.05
C ALA A 74 -24.75 0.22 -5.96
N GLN A 75 -24.20 0.77 -4.88
CA GLN A 75 -24.97 1.48 -3.85
C GLN A 75 -25.59 2.77 -4.40
N ILE A 76 -24.80 3.58 -5.10
CA ILE A 76 -25.24 4.81 -5.74
C ILE A 76 -26.34 4.49 -6.77
N LYS A 77 -26.16 3.45 -7.60
CA LYS A 77 -27.16 3.08 -8.62
C LYS A 77 -28.52 2.73 -8.03
N ARG A 78 -28.56 2.09 -6.84
CA ARG A 78 -29.81 1.77 -6.12
C ARG A 78 -30.59 3.00 -5.66
N LYS A 79 -29.94 4.16 -5.60
CA LYS A 79 -30.54 5.44 -5.22
C LYS A 79 -31.09 6.20 -6.43
N GLU A 80 -30.86 5.67 -7.62
CA GLU A 80 -31.32 6.21 -8.91
C GLU A 80 -31.04 7.71 -9.07
N PRO A 81 -29.79 8.17 -8.87
CA PRO A 81 -29.46 9.57 -9.11
C PRO A 81 -29.60 9.88 -10.60
N GLU A 82 -30.09 11.08 -10.90
CA GLU A 82 -30.12 11.61 -12.27
C GLU A 82 -28.71 11.88 -12.79
N PHE A 83 -27.77 12.15 -11.89
CA PHE A 83 -26.40 12.48 -12.25
C PHE A 83 -25.38 12.01 -11.22
N LEU A 84 -24.21 11.57 -11.69
CA LEU A 84 -23.09 11.15 -10.84
C LEU A 84 -21.87 12.03 -11.16
N ILE A 85 -21.26 12.62 -10.14
CA ILE A 85 -19.94 13.27 -10.22
C ILE A 85 -18.94 12.40 -9.46
N VAL A 86 -17.83 12.04 -10.10
CA VAL A 86 -16.75 11.28 -9.48
C VAL A 86 -15.51 12.16 -9.40
N GLU A 87 -15.08 12.50 -8.18
CA GLU A 87 -13.79 13.15 -7.95
C GLU A 87 -12.71 12.08 -7.82
N THR A 88 -11.69 12.14 -8.68
CA THR A 88 -10.54 11.22 -8.62
C THR A 88 -9.51 11.70 -7.61
N SER A 89 -8.60 10.82 -7.17
CA SER A 89 -7.45 11.27 -6.37
C SER A 89 -6.57 12.22 -7.18
N GLY A 90 -5.84 13.10 -6.49
CA GLY A 90 -4.79 13.92 -7.08
C GLY A 90 -3.70 13.11 -7.79
N LEU A 91 -3.56 11.83 -7.43
CA LEU A 91 -2.51 10.94 -7.94
C LEU A 91 -3.03 9.85 -8.90
N SER A 92 -4.32 9.90 -9.30
CA SER A 92 -4.91 8.87 -10.14
C SER A 92 -5.06 9.30 -11.60
N ASP A 93 -4.95 8.32 -12.50
CA ASP A 93 -5.37 8.44 -13.89
C ASP A 93 -6.91 8.31 -13.99
N PRO A 94 -7.61 9.24 -14.67
CA PRO A 94 -9.06 9.15 -14.91
C PRO A 94 -9.49 7.99 -15.82
N SER A 95 -8.61 7.49 -16.69
CA SER A 95 -8.96 6.48 -17.71
C SER A 95 -9.52 5.17 -17.12
N PRO A 96 -8.89 4.52 -16.12
CA PRO A 96 -9.46 3.32 -15.50
C PRO A 96 -10.83 3.55 -14.83
N ILE A 97 -11.07 4.76 -14.32
CA ILE A 97 -12.33 5.14 -13.66
C ILE A 97 -13.44 5.27 -14.71
N TYR A 98 -13.12 5.85 -15.88
CA TYR A 98 -14.03 5.90 -17.03
C TYR A 98 -14.55 4.51 -17.42
N TYR A 99 -13.65 3.55 -17.62
CA TYR A 99 -14.04 2.18 -18.02
C TYR A 99 -14.82 1.46 -16.92
N SER A 100 -14.50 1.70 -15.65
CA SER A 100 -15.23 1.12 -14.51
C SER A 100 -16.67 1.64 -14.44
N LEU A 101 -16.88 2.93 -14.72
CA LEU A 101 -18.20 3.55 -14.79
C LEU A 101 -19.04 2.98 -15.96
N GLU A 102 -18.47 2.93 -17.16
CA GLU A 102 -19.13 2.37 -18.35
C GLU A 102 -19.53 0.90 -18.13
N THR A 103 -18.62 0.09 -17.59
CA THR A 103 -18.90 -1.33 -17.28
C THR A 103 -19.99 -1.50 -16.22
N SER A 104 -20.12 -0.53 -15.31
CA SER A 104 -21.18 -0.49 -14.29
C SER A 104 -22.52 0.06 -14.82
N GLY A 105 -22.59 0.37 -16.11
CA GLY A 105 -23.77 0.89 -16.80
C GLY A 105 -24.05 2.37 -16.53
N TYR A 106 -23.03 3.16 -16.19
CA TYR A 106 -23.09 4.62 -16.22
C TYR A 106 -22.61 5.12 -17.59
N VAL A 107 -23.29 6.13 -18.13
CA VAL A 107 -22.79 6.85 -19.30
C VAL A 107 -21.93 8.02 -18.83
N VAL A 108 -20.65 8.04 -19.16
CA VAL A 108 -19.76 9.15 -18.86
C VAL A 108 -19.89 10.23 -19.92
N GLU A 109 -20.28 11.43 -19.50
CA GLU A 109 -20.56 12.57 -20.38
C GLU A 109 -19.34 13.44 -20.61
N LEU A 110 -18.43 13.52 -19.64
CA LEU A 110 -17.23 14.35 -19.71
C LEU A 110 -16.19 13.93 -18.68
N ILE A 111 -14.92 14.05 -19.05
CA ILE A 111 -13.77 14.02 -18.13
C ILE A 111 -13.19 15.43 -18.07
N ILE A 112 -13.20 16.03 -16.88
CA ILE A 112 -12.69 17.38 -16.62
C ILE A 112 -11.34 17.25 -15.94
N GLY A 113 -10.28 17.76 -16.56
CA GLY A 113 -8.93 17.82 -15.98
C GLY A 113 -8.69 19.16 -15.29
N VAL A 114 -8.59 19.17 -13.96
CA VAL A 114 -8.38 20.38 -13.16
C VAL A 114 -6.91 20.50 -12.78
N PHE A 115 -6.24 21.57 -13.22
CA PHE A 115 -4.81 21.80 -13.00
C PHE A 115 -4.55 23.19 -12.40
N GLY A 116 -3.69 23.25 -11.39
CA GLY A 116 -3.24 24.51 -10.83
C GLY A 116 -2.16 25.13 -11.70
N LEU A 117 -2.29 26.40 -12.05
CA LEU A 117 -1.27 27.11 -12.82
C LEU A 117 0.00 27.42 -12.02
N ASP A 118 -0.08 27.32 -10.68
CA ASP A 118 1.04 27.42 -9.75
C ASP A 118 1.94 26.18 -9.71
N MET A 119 1.61 25.11 -10.43
CA MET A 119 2.41 23.90 -10.50
C MET A 119 3.78 24.16 -11.15
N GLU A 120 4.82 23.53 -10.59
CA GLU A 120 6.18 23.55 -11.17
C GLU A 120 6.23 22.83 -12.53
N ASP A 121 7.12 23.28 -13.42
CA ASP A 121 7.23 22.75 -14.79
C ASP A 121 7.65 21.28 -14.83
N ASP A 122 8.49 20.84 -13.89
CA ASP A 122 8.93 19.45 -13.82
C ASP A 122 7.76 18.52 -13.46
N VAL A 123 6.83 19.00 -12.64
CA VAL A 123 5.61 18.26 -12.30
C VAL A 123 4.67 18.16 -13.52
N LEU A 124 4.52 19.24 -14.30
CA LEU A 124 3.72 19.24 -15.54
C LEU A 124 4.24 18.23 -16.57
N LYS A 125 5.54 17.96 -16.57
CA LYS A 125 6.20 16.99 -17.47
C LYS A 125 6.17 15.55 -16.96
N THR A 126 5.61 15.29 -15.78
CA THR A 126 5.47 13.92 -15.27
C THR A 126 4.47 13.12 -16.10
N ALA A 127 4.72 11.81 -16.24
CA ALA A 127 3.84 10.93 -17.01
C ALA A 127 2.40 10.92 -16.48
N LEU A 128 2.21 11.04 -15.16
CA LEU A 128 0.90 11.12 -14.54
C LEU A 128 0.13 12.36 -15.00
N VAL A 129 0.73 13.55 -14.91
CA VAL A 129 0.07 14.79 -15.31
C VAL A 129 -0.21 14.77 -16.82
N GLN A 130 0.73 14.28 -17.63
CA GLN A 130 0.51 14.07 -19.06
C GLN A 130 -0.70 13.14 -19.32
N SER A 131 -0.79 12.01 -18.62
CA SER A 131 -1.91 11.07 -18.76
C SER A 131 -3.24 11.68 -18.30
N GLN A 132 -3.24 12.45 -17.21
CA GLN A 132 -4.41 13.18 -16.73
C GLN A 132 -4.88 14.23 -17.74
N ILE A 133 -3.94 15.00 -18.33
CA ILE A 133 -4.24 15.96 -19.39
C ILE A 133 -4.80 15.23 -20.61
N ASP A 134 -4.16 14.14 -21.04
CA ASP A 134 -4.54 13.37 -22.22
C ASP A 134 -5.89 12.67 -22.09
N SER A 135 -6.23 12.20 -20.89
CA SER A 135 -7.53 11.60 -20.58
C SER A 135 -8.67 12.63 -20.48
N ALA A 136 -8.36 13.89 -20.21
CA ALA A 136 -9.38 14.92 -20.06
C ALA A 136 -10.04 15.29 -21.41
N HIS A 137 -11.34 15.52 -21.42
CA HIS A 137 -12.05 16.08 -22.58
C HIS A 137 -11.93 17.60 -22.62
N CYS A 138 -11.80 18.24 -21.46
CA CYS A 138 -11.51 19.66 -21.33
C CYS A 138 -10.61 19.92 -20.11
N LEU A 139 -9.95 21.07 -20.12
CA LEU A 139 -9.01 21.49 -19.09
C LEU A 139 -9.56 22.70 -18.34
N VAL A 140 -9.53 22.62 -17.01
CA VAL A 140 -9.86 23.74 -16.12
C VAL A 140 -8.58 24.15 -15.41
N LEU A 141 -8.12 25.36 -15.68
CA LEU A 141 -6.88 25.91 -15.14
C LEU A 141 -7.20 26.85 -13.98
N THR A 142 -6.84 26.44 -12.77
CA THR A 142 -7.12 27.16 -11.53
C THR A 142 -5.92 28.00 -11.11
N LYS A 143 -6.15 28.90 -10.14
CA LYS A 143 -5.12 29.75 -9.54
C LYS A 143 -4.40 30.67 -10.54
N ALA A 144 -5.08 31.02 -11.64
CA ALA A 144 -4.59 32.00 -12.59
C ALA A 144 -4.32 33.37 -11.92
N ASP A 145 -5.07 33.66 -10.86
CA ASP A 145 -4.95 34.86 -10.03
C ASP A 145 -3.63 34.96 -9.24
N LEU A 146 -2.85 33.87 -9.13
CA LEU A 146 -1.56 33.86 -8.43
C LEU A 146 -0.36 34.15 -9.34
N LEU A 147 -0.55 34.20 -10.66
CA LEU A 147 0.54 34.36 -11.62
C LEU A 147 0.63 35.78 -12.19
N SER A 148 1.85 36.19 -12.54
CA SER A 148 2.06 37.37 -13.37
C SER A 148 1.58 37.13 -14.80
N ASN A 149 1.28 38.19 -15.55
CA ASN A 149 0.87 38.10 -16.96
C ASN A 149 1.87 37.36 -17.86
N ALA A 150 3.17 37.42 -17.54
CA ALA A 150 4.20 36.71 -18.30
C ALA A 150 4.15 35.19 -18.05
N GLN A 151 4.10 34.78 -16.77
CA GLN A 151 3.99 33.37 -16.38
C GLN A 151 2.69 32.74 -16.87
N LEU A 152 1.58 33.49 -16.80
CA LEU A 152 0.29 33.03 -17.27
C LEU A 152 0.32 32.72 -18.77
N ARG A 153 0.96 33.57 -19.59
CA ARG A 153 1.10 33.33 -21.04
C ARG A 153 1.88 32.05 -21.33
N GLU A 154 3.03 31.87 -20.69
CA GLU A 154 3.87 30.68 -20.86
C GLU A 154 3.11 29.39 -20.51
N LYS A 155 2.42 29.37 -19.36
CA LYS A 155 1.62 28.22 -18.96
C LYS A 155 0.43 27.96 -19.88
N LEU A 156 -0.23 29.02 -20.36
CA LEU A 156 -1.33 28.89 -21.31
C LEU A 156 -0.87 28.31 -22.64
N GLU A 157 0.29 28.72 -23.16
CA GLU A 157 0.87 28.16 -24.38
C GLU A 157 1.10 26.64 -24.24
N PHE A 158 1.61 26.20 -23.09
CA PHE A 158 1.77 24.78 -22.78
C PHE A 158 0.42 24.02 -22.86
N PHE A 159 -0.62 24.49 -22.17
CA PHE A 159 -1.91 23.80 -22.16
C PHE A 159 -2.68 23.92 -23.49
N HIS A 160 -2.53 25.03 -24.22
CA HIS A 160 -3.10 25.18 -25.56
C HIS A 160 -2.53 24.18 -26.56
N SER A 161 -1.28 23.73 -26.38
CA SER A 161 -0.65 22.74 -27.27
C SER A 161 -1.40 21.40 -27.33
N TYR A 162 -2.21 21.08 -26.32
CA TYR A 162 -3.03 19.86 -26.27
C TYR A 162 -4.32 19.94 -27.10
N GLN A 163 -4.66 21.11 -27.64
CA GLN A 163 -5.83 21.33 -28.51
C GLN A 163 -7.16 20.89 -27.88
N LYS A 164 -7.31 21.12 -26.57
CA LYS A 164 -8.54 20.82 -25.81
C LYS A 164 -9.26 22.10 -25.42
N PRO A 165 -10.60 22.08 -25.27
CA PRO A 165 -11.32 23.18 -24.65
C PRO A 165 -10.68 23.51 -23.29
N LEU A 166 -10.35 24.78 -23.09
CA LEU A 166 -9.59 25.27 -21.96
C LEU A 166 -10.38 26.38 -21.28
N PHE A 167 -10.55 26.24 -19.97
CA PHE A 167 -11.32 27.15 -19.15
C PHE A 167 -10.46 27.70 -18.03
N LEU A 168 -10.45 29.02 -17.87
CA LEU A 168 -9.80 29.66 -16.74
C LEU A 168 -10.75 29.72 -15.54
N ALA A 169 -10.28 29.23 -14.39
CA ALA A 169 -11.00 29.31 -13.14
C ALA A 169 -10.35 30.33 -12.20
N LYS A 170 -11.12 31.32 -11.77
CA LYS A 170 -10.72 32.29 -10.75
C LYS A 170 -11.30 31.89 -9.42
N GLU A 171 -10.44 31.64 -8.42
CA GLU A 171 -10.83 31.10 -7.11
C GLU A 171 -11.70 29.82 -7.19
N GLY A 172 -11.53 29.01 -8.24
CA GLY A 172 -12.31 27.79 -8.49
C GLY A 172 -13.65 28.00 -9.19
N PHE A 173 -13.99 29.23 -9.58
CA PHE A 173 -15.16 29.54 -10.41
C PHE A 173 -14.77 29.70 -11.87
N VAL A 174 -15.46 28.99 -12.76
CA VAL A 174 -15.38 29.15 -14.22
C VAL A 174 -16.60 29.96 -14.68
N ASP A 175 -16.38 31.12 -15.28
CA ASP A 175 -17.45 32.00 -15.80
C ASP A 175 -18.07 31.47 -17.10
N GLU A 176 -17.24 30.77 -17.88
CA GLU A 176 -17.66 30.13 -19.12
C GLU A 176 -18.56 28.91 -18.86
N ASP A 177 -19.50 28.68 -19.79
CA ASP A 177 -20.51 27.64 -19.62
C ASP A 177 -19.99 26.25 -20.01
N ILE A 178 -19.24 25.62 -19.09
CA ILE A 178 -18.68 24.27 -19.26
C ILE A 178 -19.77 23.21 -19.52
N HIS A 179 -21.01 23.45 -19.09
CA HIS A 179 -22.14 22.52 -19.24
C HIS A 179 -22.52 22.30 -20.70
N LYS A 180 -22.19 23.22 -21.60
CA LYS A 180 -22.36 23.04 -23.05
C LYS A 180 -21.53 21.87 -23.60
N LEU A 181 -20.52 21.42 -22.86
CA LEU A 181 -19.71 20.26 -23.23
C LEU A 181 -20.32 18.92 -22.80
N PHE A 182 -21.35 18.94 -21.94
CA PHE A 182 -21.91 17.72 -21.37
C PHE A 182 -22.60 16.89 -22.46
N GLY A 183 -22.10 15.67 -22.66
CA GLY A 183 -22.63 14.75 -23.67
C GLY A 183 -22.37 15.16 -25.12
N THR A 184 -21.65 16.27 -25.37
CA THR A 184 -21.21 16.67 -26.73
C THR A 184 -19.86 16.05 -27.08
N LEU A 185 -18.99 15.89 -26.08
CA LEU A 185 -17.70 15.22 -26.20
C LEU A 185 -17.85 13.77 -25.71
N LYS A 186 -18.47 12.93 -26.54
CA LYS A 186 -18.63 11.48 -26.30
C LYS A 186 -17.44 10.64 -26.76
N THR A 187 -16.41 11.26 -27.30
CA THR A 187 -15.18 10.55 -27.62
C THR A 187 -14.69 9.93 -26.32
N PRO A 188 -14.51 8.61 -26.24
CA PRO A 188 -13.82 8.02 -25.10
C PRO A 188 -12.49 8.75 -24.93
N PRO A 189 -11.99 8.93 -23.70
CA PRO A 189 -10.62 9.41 -23.52
C PRO A 189 -9.76 8.59 -24.47
N ALA A 190 -9.00 9.29 -25.32
CA ALA A 190 -8.09 8.61 -26.20
C ALA A 190 -7.26 7.71 -25.29
N LEU A 191 -7.38 6.40 -25.48
CA LEU A 191 -6.23 5.53 -25.38
C LEU A 191 -5.30 6.08 -26.46
N LYS A 192 -4.62 7.22 -26.21
CA LYS A 192 -3.60 7.70 -27.13
C LYS A 192 -2.71 6.50 -27.33
N GLY A 193 -2.74 6.02 -28.58
CA GLY A 193 -2.35 4.68 -28.99
C GLY A 193 -1.14 4.26 -28.17
N HIS A 194 -1.34 3.34 -27.26
CA HIS A 194 -1.87 2.06 -27.62
C HIS A 194 -3.22 1.78 -26.90
N HIS A 195 -4.13 1.05 -27.58
CA HIS A 195 -4.49 -0.21 -26.94
C HIS A 195 -3.18 -0.97 -26.77
N SER A 196 -2.41 -0.63 -25.75
CA SER A 196 -1.71 -1.64 -25.05
C SER A 196 -2.95 -2.26 -24.40
N VAL A 197 -3.40 -3.43 -24.84
CA VAL A 197 -3.04 -4.60 -24.05
C VAL A 197 -2.00 -4.16 -23.04
N PHE A 198 -2.43 -3.62 -21.89
CA PHE A 198 -1.47 -3.25 -20.86
C PHE A 198 -0.66 -4.52 -20.72
N ASP A 199 0.60 -4.44 -21.10
CA ASP A 199 1.42 -5.61 -21.00
C ASP A 199 1.47 -5.87 -19.51
N SER A 200 1.08 -7.08 -19.15
CA SER A 200 1.27 -7.56 -17.80
C SER A 200 2.39 -8.57 -17.86
N ILE A 201 3.45 -8.31 -17.11
CA ILE A 201 4.47 -9.30 -16.89
C ILE A 201 4.36 -9.71 -15.43
N THR A 202 4.04 -10.99 -15.23
CA THR A 202 4.08 -11.59 -13.91
C THR A 202 5.49 -12.14 -13.70
N LEU A 203 6.16 -11.60 -12.70
CA LEU A 203 7.40 -12.14 -12.18
C LEU A 203 7.06 -13.05 -11.01
N HIS A 204 7.31 -14.34 -11.16
CA HIS A 204 7.25 -15.27 -10.04
C HIS A 204 8.53 -15.15 -9.24
N LEU A 205 8.37 -15.09 -7.92
CA LEU A 205 9.45 -14.88 -6.99
C LEU A 205 9.70 -16.16 -6.20
N ASP A 206 10.95 -16.37 -5.84
CA ASP A 206 11.41 -17.51 -5.05
C ASP A 206 12.37 -16.99 -3.98
N GLY A 207 12.07 -17.25 -2.70
CA GLY A 207 12.85 -16.75 -1.58
C GLY A 207 12.26 -15.52 -0.89
N TYR A 208 13.06 -14.95 0.02
CA TYR A 208 12.84 -13.69 0.70
C TYR A 208 13.69 -12.59 0.08
N TYR A 209 13.15 -11.37 0.04
CA TYR A 209 13.78 -10.22 -0.59
C TYR A 209 13.97 -9.08 0.40
N SER A 210 15.01 -8.27 0.24
CA SER A 210 15.14 -7.02 1.00
C SER A 210 14.07 -6.03 0.55
N LYS A 211 13.29 -5.52 1.51
CA LYS A 211 12.33 -4.44 1.26
C LYS A 211 13.03 -3.21 0.70
N GLN A 212 14.20 -2.87 1.23
CA GLN A 212 14.97 -1.71 0.78
C GLN A 212 15.44 -1.84 -0.69
N GLU A 213 15.91 -3.03 -1.08
CA GLU A 213 16.34 -3.29 -2.46
C GLU A 213 15.15 -3.27 -3.42
N LEU A 214 14.02 -3.85 -3.01
CA LEU A 214 12.78 -3.80 -3.80
C LEU A 214 12.27 -2.37 -3.97
N GLU A 215 12.26 -1.57 -2.90
CA GLU A 215 11.84 -0.16 -2.99
C GLU A 215 12.77 0.63 -3.92
N SER A 216 14.08 0.43 -3.80
CA SER A 216 15.07 1.06 -4.67
C SER A 216 14.87 0.66 -6.13
N PHE A 217 14.59 -0.61 -6.40
CA PHE A 217 14.26 -1.09 -7.75
C PHE A 217 12.97 -0.45 -8.27
N LEU A 218 11.90 -0.44 -7.47
CA LEU A 218 10.58 0.10 -7.85
C LEU A 218 10.61 1.61 -8.13
N LEU A 219 11.38 2.37 -7.35
CA LEU A 219 11.55 3.80 -7.54
C LEU A 219 12.34 4.15 -8.83
N ASN A 220 13.18 3.23 -9.30
CA ASN A 220 13.96 3.38 -10.54
C ASN A 220 13.27 2.75 -11.77
N LEU A 221 12.02 2.29 -11.64
CA LEU A 221 11.31 1.72 -12.77
C LEU A 221 11.17 2.72 -13.93
N PRO A 222 11.24 2.26 -15.19
CA PRO A 222 10.99 3.12 -16.34
C PRO A 222 9.60 3.76 -16.26
N LYS A 223 9.47 4.98 -16.79
CA LYS A 223 8.20 5.73 -16.84
C LYS A 223 7.04 4.99 -17.53
N GLY A 224 7.32 3.92 -18.29
CA GLY A 224 6.34 3.05 -18.91
C GLY A 224 5.70 2.03 -17.95
N VAL A 225 6.22 1.84 -16.74
CA VAL A 225 5.62 1.00 -15.71
C VAL A 225 4.74 1.86 -14.80
N TYR A 226 3.45 1.57 -14.76
CA TYR A 226 2.48 2.39 -14.04
C TYR A 226 2.16 1.82 -12.68
N ARG A 227 2.11 0.48 -12.61
CA ARG A 227 1.67 -0.24 -11.41
C ARG A 227 2.44 -1.53 -11.23
N VAL A 228 2.74 -1.83 -9.98
CA VAL A 228 3.19 -3.16 -9.56
C VAL A 228 2.32 -3.60 -8.41
N LYS A 229 1.80 -4.83 -8.47
CA LYS A 229 1.08 -5.45 -7.36
C LYS A 229 1.48 -6.88 -7.17
N GLY A 230 1.48 -7.35 -5.94
CA GLY A 230 1.58 -8.77 -5.68
C GLY A 230 1.92 -9.08 -4.24
N VAL A 231 2.39 -10.31 -4.04
CA VAL A 231 2.75 -10.84 -2.73
C VAL A 231 4.23 -11.16 -2.75
N VAL A 232 4.97 -10.67 -1.76
CA VAL A 232 6.41 -10.89 -1.64
C VAL A 232 6.75 -11.31 -0.22
N ASN A 233 7.64 -12.29 -0.09
CA ASN A 233 8.25 -12.57 1.21
C ASN A 233 9.42 -11.60 1.38
N CYS A 234 9.40 -10.79 2.43
CA CYS A 234 10.48 -9.83 2.69
C CYS A 234 11.27 -10.22 3.93
N LEU A 235 12.59 -10.01 3.91
CA LEU A 235 13.48 -10.31 5.04
C LEU A 235 13.05 -9.58 6.32
N GLU A 236 12.33 -8.47 6.16
CA GLU A 236 11.86 -7.61 7.23
C GLU A 236 10.56 -8.07 7.89
N SER A 237 9.93 -9.13 7.37
CA SER A 237 8.66 -9.62 7.87
C SER A 237 8.60 -11.15 7.90
N PRO A 238 8.17 -11.76 9.02
CA PRO A 238 7.92 -13.20 9.06
C PRO A 238 6.68 -13.59 8.24
N LEU A 239 5.79 -12.64 7.98
CA LEU A 239 4.62 -12.79 7.12
C LEU A 239 4.91 -12.29 5.70
N PRO A 240 4.30 -12.90 4.67
CA PRO A 240 4.22 -12.32 3.34
C PRO A 240 3.69 -10.89 3.40
N LEU A 241 4.20 -10.05 2.50
CA LEU A 241 3.77 -8.68 2.35
C LEU A 241 3.05 -8.49 1.01
N GLY A 242 1.87 -7.89 1.06
CA GLY A 242 1.23 -7.30 -0.11
C GLY A 242 1.97 -6.03 -0.50
N LEU A 243 2.47 -5.99 -1.73
CA LEU A 243 3.16 -4.85 -2.30
C LEU A 243 2.21 -4.14 -3.26
N ASN A 244 2.04 -2.83 -3.06
CA ASN A 244 1.36 -1.97 -4.03
C ASN A 244 2.29 -0.82 -4.42
N TYR A 245 2.67 -0.76 -5.70
CA TYR A 245 3.36 0.37 -6.31
C TYR A 245 2.42 1.05 -7.30
N SER A 246 2.35 2.38 -7.28
CA SER A 246 1.65 3.16 -8.31
C SER A 246 2.38 4.49 -8.51
N PHE A 247 2.97 4.68 -9.70
CA PHE A 247 3.66 5.91 -10.10
C PHE A 247 4.65 6.47 -9.06
N GLY A 248 5.53 5.61 -8.51
CA GLY A 248 6.55 6.01 -7.53
C GLY A 248 6.11 5.91 -6.07
N TYR A 249 4.82 5.71 -5.79
CA TYR A 249 4.33 5.48 -4.43
C TYR A 249 4.31 3.99 -4.11
N ILE A 250 4.86 3.60 -2.97
CA ILE A 250 4.94 2.21 -2.52
C ILE A 250 4.21 2.09 -1.18
N THR A 251 3.30 1.13 -1.08
CA THR A 251 2.69 0.72 0.18
C THR A 251 2.83 -0.77 0.39
N TRP A 252 2.83 -1.15 1.67
CA TRP A 252 3.03 -2.51 2.14
C TRP A 252 1.93 -2.87 3.12
N GLU A 253 1.42 -4.10 3.02
CA GLU A 253 0.47 -4.67 3.97
C GLU A 253 0.92 -6.07 4.37
N ARG A 254 0.73 -6.47 5.62
CA ARG A 254 1.01 -7.85 6.04
C ARG A 254 -0.15 -8.75 5.60
N LEU A 255 0.19 -9.90 5.02
CA LEU A 255 -0.77 -10.89 4.54
C LEU A 255 -0.46 -12.26 5.16
N GLU A 256 -1.47 -12.96 5.64
CA GLU A 256 -1.36 -14.37 6.01
C GLU A 256 -1.81 -15.24 4.84
N THR A 257 -0.93 -15.44 3.85
CA THR A 257 -1.24 -16.22 2.64
C THR A 257 -0.10 -17.16 2.27
N GLU A 258 -0.42 -18.41 1.95
CA GLU A 258 0.56 -19.38 1.41
C GLU A 258 0.71 -19.30 -0.11
N GLN A 259 0.09 -18.29 -0.74
CA GLN A 259 0.22 -18.09 -2.18
C GLN A 259 1.69 -17.91 -2.57
N LYS A 260 2.10 -18.59 -3.64
CA LYS A 260 3.46 -18.44 -4.17
C LYS A 260 3.73 -16.96 -4.48
N PRO A 261 4.81 -16.37 -3.96
CA PRO A 261 5.17 -14.97 -4.20
C PRO A 261 5.22 -14.61 -5.68
N PHE A 262 4.69 -13.45 -6.01
CA PHE A 262 4.63 -12.93 -7.37
C PHE A 262 4.51 -11.41 -7.36
N LEU A 263 4.97 -10.77 -8.43
CA LEU A 263 4.71 -9.37 -8.74
C LEU A 263 4.18 -9.26 -10.16
N VAL A 264 3.05 -8.57 -10.33
CA VAL A 264 2.47 -8.22 -11.62
C VAL A 264 2.83 -6.78 -11.93
N PHE A 265 3.64 -6.59 -12.96
CA PHE A 265 4.00 -5.30 -13.50
C PHE A 265 3.02 -4.96 -14.61
N ILE A 266 2.41 -3.78 -14.55
CA ILE A 266 1.41 -3.30 -15.51
C ILE A 266 1.90 -1.98 -16.08
N GLY A 267 1.95 -1.90 -17.40
CA GLY A 267 2.43 -0.71 -18.08
C GLY A 267 2.30 -0.79 -19.59
N GLN A 268 3.03 0.11 -20.27
CA GLN A 268 3.14 0.17 -21.72
C GLN A 268 4.56 -0.18 -22.17
N ASN A 269 4.66 -0.94 -23.27
CA ASN A 269 5.94 -1.35 -23.84
C ASN A 269 6.85 -2.03 -22.80
N LEU A 270 6.28 -2.92 -21.97
CA LEU A 270 7.03 -3.58 -20.92
C LEU A 270 8.12 -4.46 -21.54
N ASN A 271 9.36 -4.23 -21.13
CA ASN A 271 10.50 -5.01 -21.58
C ASN A 271 11.00 -5.91 -20.45
N LYS A 272 11.19 -7.19 -20.72
CA LYS A 272 11.77 -8.14 -19.75
C LYS A 272 13.17 -7.75 -19.26
N LYS A 273 13.89 -6.90 -19.99
CA LYS A 273 15.17 -6.32 -19.54
C LYS A 273 15.08 -5.56 -18.23
N ILE A 274 13.90 -5.04 -17.87
CA ILE A 274 13.67 -4.39 -16.57
C ILE A 274 14.00 -5.34 -15.42
N PHE A 275 13.89 -6.66 -15.61
CA PHE A 275 14.16 -7.65 -14.59
C PHE A 275 15.63 -8.10 -14.52
N GLU A 276 16.52 -7.62 -15.40
CA GLU A 276 17.95 -7.94 -15.33
C GLU A 276 18.60 -7.41 -14.04
N GLU A 277 18.11 -6.28 -13.54
CA GLU A 277 18.52 -5.64 -12.29
C GLU A 277 17.58 -5.97 -11.11
N PHE A 278 16.66 -6.93 -11.29
CA PHE A 278 15.74 -7.30 -10.21
C PHE A 278 16.53 -7.90 -9.03
N PRO A 279 16.23 -7.51 -7.77
CA PRO A 279 16.92 -8.03 -6.59
C PRO A 279 16.89 -9.56 -6.52
N LYS A 280 17.95 -10.17 -5.97
CA LYS A 280 18.01 -11.63 -5.80
C LYS A 280 17.34 -12.04 -4.49
N GLY A 281 16.51 -13.08 -4.57
CA GLY A 281 15.94 -13.71 -3.38
C GLY A 281 16.99 -14.51 -2.61
N GLY A 282 16.82 -14.58 -1.30
CA GLY A 282 17.59 -15.43 -0.39
C GLY A 282 16.68 -16.20 0.56
N ASP A 283 17.26 -16.74 1.63
CA ASP A 283 16.53 -17.42 2.69
C ASP A 283 16.42 -16.50 3.90
N LEU A 284 15.28 -16.51 4.60
CA LEU A 284 15.16 -15.84 5.89
C LEU A 284 15.86 -16.68 6.96
N GLY A 285 16.71 -16.08 7.77
CA GLY A 285 17.60 -16.77 8.70
C GLY A 285 18.04 -15.86 9.84
N ILE A 286 18.80 -16.39 10.80
CA ILE A 286 19.22 -15.66 12.01
C ILE A 286 20.02 -14.40 11.69
N GLU A 287 20.78 -14.39 10.60
CA GLU A 287 21.51 -13.23 10.10
C GLU A 287 20.60 -12.03 9.79
N HIS A 288 19.30 -12.29 9.57
CA HIS A 288 18.28 -11.29 9.31
C HIS A 288 17.50 -10.87 10.55
N GLU A 289 17.88 -11.33 11.75
CA GLU A 289 17.10 -11.06 12.98
C GLU A 289 16.89 -9.56 13.24
N LYS A 290 17.93 -8.73 13.01
CA LYS A 290 17.84 -7.27 13.19
C LYS A 290 16.84 -6.59 12.25
N VAL A 291 16.58 -7.19 11.08
CA VAL A 291 15.70 -6.61 10.06
C VAL A 291 14.31 -7.25 10.08
N CYS A 292 14.21 -8.52 10.45
CA CYS A 292 12.96 -9.27 10.56
C CYS A 292 12.17 -8.86 11.81
N PHE A 293 11.39 -7.79 11.71
CA PHE A 293 10.67 -7.23 12.85
C PHE A 293 9.59 -8.18 13.41
N PRO A 294 9.52 -8.32 14.75
CA PRO A 294 8.40 -8.98 15.44
C PRO A 294 7.03 -8.47 15.01
N ILE A 295 6.04 -9.35 15.08
CA ILE A 295 4.63 -8.96 14.87
C ILE A 295 4.06 -8.37 16.16
N GLU A 296 4.56 -8.84 17.30
CA GLU A 296 4.14 -8.43 18.64
C GLU A 296 5.19 -7.53 19.31
N GLU A 297 4.92 -7.12 20.54
CA GLU A 297 5.83 -6.31 21.36
C GLU A 297 7.19 -7.02 21.57
N PHE A 298 8.25 -6.21 21.61
CA PHE A 298 9.62 -6.67 21.83
C PHE A 298 10.44 -5.61 22.57
N ASP A 299 11.56 -6.01 23.16
CA ASP A 299 12.51 -5.13 23.84
C ASP A 299 13.96 -5.48 23.44
N ALA A 300 14.79 -4.46 23.23
CA ALA A 300 16.18 -4.58 22.82
C ALA A 300 17.18 -4.06 23.87
N ARG A 301 16.71 -3.61 25.04
CA ARG A 301 17.56 -3.05 26.09
C ARG A 301 18.54 -4.10 26.65
N GLU A 302 19.78 -3.69 26.88
CA GLU A 302 20.84 -4.53 27.46
C GLU A 302 20.59 -4.83 28.95
N GLY A 303 20.99 -6.02 29.42
CA GLY A 303 20.88 -6.42 30.83
C GLY A 303 19.45 -6.70 31.30
N ILE A 304 18.52 -6.93 30.37
CA ILE A 304 17.14 -7.29 30.67
C ILE A 304 16.85 -8.65 30.04
N ALA A 305 16.02 -9.44 30.72
CA ALA A 305 15.37 -10.63 30.20
C ALA A 305 13.90 -10.65 30.62
N TYR A 306 13.13 -11.62 30.11
CA TYR A 306 11.73 -11.78 30.49
C TYR A 306 11.43 -13.18 31.01
N ILE A 307 10.62 -13.24 32.06
CA ILE A 307 10.00 -14.48 32.56
C ILE A 307 8.51 -14.19 32.77
N GLU A 308 7.66 -14.94 32.10
CA GLU A 308 6.19 -14.81 32.18
C GLU A 308 5.70 -13.36 31.98
N GLY A 309 6.35 -12.62 31.07
CA GLY A 309 6.05 -11.21 30.79
C GLY A 309 6.65 -10.18 31.77
N ILE A 310 7.35 -10.63 32.80
CA ILE A 310 8.00 -9.77 33.79
C ILE A 310 9.47 -9.55 33.39
N ALA A 311 9.89 -8.29 33.35
CA ALA A 311 11.29 -7.93 33.12
C ALA A 311 12.14 -8.34 34.34
N MET A 312 13.22 -9.06 34.08
CA MET A 312 14.12 -9.66 35.07
C MET A 312 15.57 -9.38 34.70
N ASP A 313 16.49 -9.61 35.64
CA ASP A 313 17.92 -9.63 35.35
C ASP A 313 18.27 -10.84 34.46
N GLU A 314 19.24 -10.68 33.56
CA GLU A 314 19.65 -11.74 32.63
C GLU A 314 20.26 -12.94 33.35
N LEU A 315 20.98 -12.74 34.47
CA LEU A 315 21.62 -13.80 35.24
C LEU A 315 20.57 -14.65 35.96
N ASP A 316 19.62 -14.03 36.65
CA ASP A 316 18.49 -14.71 37.29
C ASP A 316 17.67 -15.53 36.27
N THR A 317 17.48 -14.96 35.07
CA THR A 317 16.76 -15.63 33.98
C THR A 317 17.56 -16.81 33.44
N ALA A 318 18.88 -16.68 33.32
CA ALA A 318 19.74 -17.79 32.92
C ALA A 318 19.68 -18.93 33.94
N GLU A 319 19.74 -18.65 35.24
CA GLU A 319 19.57 -19.67 36.29
C GLU A 319 18.21 -20.36 36.20
N ARG A 320 17.14 -19.61 35.93
CA ARG A 320 15.80 -20.18 35.76
C ARG A 320 15.71 -21.09 34.53
N LEU A 321 16.29 -20.65 33.40
CA LEU A 321 16.37 -21.45 32.19
C LEU A 321 17.07 -22.80 32.46
N LEU A 322 18.15 -22.79 33.24
CA LEU A 322 18.88 -24.02 33.61
C LEU A 322 18.01 -25.00 34.38
N ASN A 323 17.35 -24.53 35.44
CA ASN A 323 16.44 -25.37 36.23
C ASN A 323 15.33 -25.96 35.35
N ASP A 324 14.75 -25.16 34.45
CA ASP A 324 13.70 -25.62 33.57
C ASP A 324 14.20 -26.66 32.56
N LEU A 325 15.44 -26.52 32.06
CA LEU A 325 16.12 -27.44 31.14
C LEU A 325 16.46 -28.78 31.79
N GLU A 326 16.85 -28.79 33.06
CA GLU A 326 17.12 -30.01 33.83
C GLU A 326 15.83 -30.80 34.14
N GLU A 327 14.69 -30.12 34.29
CA GLU A 327 13.42 -30.71 34.73
C GLU A 327 12.51 -31.26 33.61
N GLY A 328 12.82 -31.08 32.33
CA GLY A 328 11.79 -31.25 31.29
C GLY A 328 12.20 -31.78 29.92
N ASP A 329 11.20 -32.33 29.22
CA ASP A 329 11.29 -32.72 27.81
C ASP A 329 10.88 -31.55 26.90
N PHE A 330 11.83 -31.01 26.13
CA PHE A 330 11.65 -29.84 25.27
C PHE A 330 11.53 -30.22 23.80
N LEU A 331 10.69 -29.49 23.06
CA LEU A 331 10.83 -29.41 21.61
C LEU A 331 11.92 -28.38 21.31
N PHE A 332 13.12 -28.86 21.01
CA PHE A 332 14.27 -28.03 20.69
C PHE A 332 14.30 -27.71 19.18
N ILE A 333 14.31 -26.42 18.85
CA ILE A 333 14.35 -25.90 17.48
C ILE A 333 15.56 -24.99 17.36
N GLU A 334 16.53 -25.41 16.56
CA GLU A 334 17.78 -24.70 16.34
C GLU A 334 17.88 -24.16 14.91
N GLU A 335 18.41 -22.94 14.80
CA GLU A 335 18.90 -22.26 13.60
C GLU A 335 18.24 -22.73 12.30
N LYS A 336 17.03 -22.23 12.06
CA LYS A 336 16.24 -22.51 10.87
C LYS A 336 16.39 -21.40 9.84
N ARG A 337 16.72 -21.81 8.62
CA ARG A 337 16.52 -20.99 7.42
C ARG A 337 15.18 -21.34 6.78
N PHE A 338 14.48 -20.31 6.29
CA PHE A 338 13.17 -20.42 5.67
C PHE A 338 13.26 -19.90 4.24
N LYS A 339 12.92 -20.75 3.28
CA LYS A 339 12.88 -20.40 1.86
C LYS A 339 11.62 -19.63 1.50
N ASN A 340 10.54 -19.85 2.24
CA ASN A 340 9.24 -19.22 2.02
C ASN A 340 8.37 -19.33 3.28
N PHE A 341 7.23 -18.66 3.25
CA PHE A 341 6.28 -18.65 4.36
C PHE A 341 5.65 -20.02 4.66
N SER A 342 5.54 -20.94 3.69
CA SER A 342 5.03 -22.30 3.96
C SER A 342 5.93 -23.03 4.96
N GLU A 343 7.25 -22.85 4.88
CA GLU A 343 8.18 -23.48 5.85
C GLU A 343 8.04 -22.89 7.26
N VAL A 344 7.68 -21.60 7.37
CA VAL A 344 7.32 -20.97 8.65
C VAL A 344 6.02 -21.57 9.20
N ASN A 345 5.01 -21.75 8.36
CA ASN A 345 3.75 -22.39 8.75
C ASN A 345 3.93 -23.87 9.12
N ASP A 346 4.82 -24.59 8.44
CA ASP A 346 5.11 -25.97 8.78
C ASP A 346 5.81 -26.07 10.14
N LEU A 347 6.70 -25.12 10.47
CA LEU A 347 7.25 -25.01 11.81
C LEU A 347 6.17 -24.71 12.85
N LEU A 348 5.23 -23.81 12.57
CA LEU A 348 4.08 -23.55 13.44
C LEU A 348 3.26 -24.83 13.67
N LYS A 349 2.97 -25.61 12.63
CA LYS A 349 2.25 -26.88 12.76
C LYS A 349 3.01 -27.89 13.63
N VAL A 350 4.33 -27.99 13.47
CA VAL A 350 5.19 -28.84 14.32
C VAL A 350 5.08 -28.41 15.78
N CYS A 351 5.14 -27.10 16.06
CA CYS A 351 5.01 -26.56 17.41
C CYS A 351 3.62 -26.80 18.03
N ILE A 352 2.55 -26.64 17.25
CA ILE A 352 1.17 -26.89 17.70
C ILE A 352 0.93 -28.37 17.99
N ASN A 353 1.39 -29.25 17.11
CA ASN A 353 1.10 -30.69 17.19
C ASN A 353 2.05 -31.46 18.11
N SER A 354 3.09 -30.80 18.63
CA SER A 354 4.02 -31.41 19.58
C SER A 354 3.31 -31.80 20.88
N GLU A 355 3.54 -33.03 21.34
CA GLU A 355 3.10 -33.48 22.66
C GLU A 355 3.83 -32.76 23.80
N LYS A 356 5.00 -32.18 23.52
CA LYS A 356 5.80 -31.43 24.51
C LYS A 356 5.22 -30.05 24.75
N ASP A 357 5.06 -29.69 26.02
CA ASP A 357 4.52 -28.38 26.42
C ASP A 357 5.56 -27.27 26.47
N LYS A 358 6.85 -27.62 26.55
CA LYS A 358 7.97 -26.68 26.51
C LYS A 358 8.59 -26.68 25.11
N ILE A 359 8.71 -25.50 24.50
CA ILE A 359 9.31 -25.31 23.18
C ILE A 359 10.48 -24.34 23.35
N LEU A 360 11.67 -24.74 22.91
CA LEU A 360 12.86 -23.90 22.96
C LEU A 360 13.31 -23.55 21.56
N PHE A 361 13.27 -22.25 21.24
CA PHE A 361 13.82 -21.68 20.02
C PHE A 361 15.21 -21.14 20.29
N TRP A 362 16.18 -21.68 19.55
CA TRP A 362 17.58 -21.28 19.59
C TRP A 362 17.97 -20.71 18.22
N LYS A 363 18.38 -19.43 18.17
CA LYS A 363 18.81 -18.78 16.92
C LYS A 363 17.78 -18.86 15.79
N VAL A 364 16.50 -18.80 16.14
CA VAL A 364 15.42 -18.63 15.16
C VAL A 364 15.08 -17.14 15.10
N PRO A 365 14.90 -16.54 13.91
CA PRO A 365 14.61 -15.12 13.81
C PRO A 365 13.47 -14.68 14.72
N SER A 366 13.70 -13.65 15.53
CA SER A 366 12.74 -13.11 16.50
C SER A 366 11.37 -12.81 15.87
N GLY A 367 11.34 -12.32 14.63
CA GLY A 367 10.09 -12.14 13.88
C GLY A 367 9.30 -13.43 13.69
N VAL A 368 9.97 -14.52 13.32
CA VAL A 368 9.34 -15.84 13.13
C VAL A 368 8.81 -16.39 14.46
N VAL A 369 9.62 -16.29 15.53
CA VAL A 369 9.19 -16.75 16.86
C VAL A 369 8.00 -15.92 17.36
N SER A 370 8.01 -14.61 17.15
CA SER A 370 6.89 -13.72 17.46
C SER A 370 5.61 -14.11 16.71
N TYR A 371 5.71 -14.47 15.42
CA TYR A 371 4.55 -14.99 14.67
C TYR A 371 4.01 -16.28 15.30
N ILE A 372 4.90 -17.24 15.60
CA ILE A 372 4.52 -18.51 16.19
C ILE A 372 3.84 -18.30 17.56
N LEU A 373 4.41 -17.46 18.42
CA LEU A 373 3.83 -17.08 19.72
C LEU A 373 2.39 -16.56 19.58
N SER A 374 2.12 -15.73 18.58
CA SER A 374 0.78 -15.17 18.35
C SER A 374 -0.29 -16.22 18.01
N LYS A 375 0.12 -17.41 17.57
CA LYS A 375 -0.77 -18.51 17.14
C LYS A 375 -0.72 -19.73 18.07
N LEU A 376 0.25 -19.80 18.97
CA LEU A 376 0.42 -20.95 19.86
C LEU A 376 -0.67 -21.02 20.93
N PRO A 377 -1.10 -22.23 21.33
CA PRO A 377 -1.96 -22.42 22.49
C PRO A 377 -1.32 -21.87 23.77
N LYS A 378 -2.11 -21.23 24.63
CA LYS A 378 -1.63 -20.59 25.88
C LYS A 378 -0.94 -21.52 26.88
N HIS A 379 -1.16 -22.85 26.79
CA HIS A 379 -0.51 -23.82 27.68
C HIS A 379 0.93 -24.11 27.27
N LYS A 380 1.32 -23.83 26.02
CA LYS A 380 2.68 -24.04 25.54
C LYS A 380 3.60 -22.96 26.12
N ARG A 381 4.67 -23.39 26.78
CA ARG A 381 5.73 -22.51 27.32
C ARG A 381 6.83 -22.37 26.28
N VAL A 382 7.07 -21.14 25.86
CA VAL A 382 8.07 -20.83 24.83
C VAL A 382 9.29 -20.18 25.45
N TYR A 383 10.44 -20.81 25.23
CA TYR A 383 11.76 -20.31 25.61
C TYR A 383 12.42 -19.77 24.34
N HIS A 384 12.70 -18.48 24.32
CA HIS A 384 13.26 -17.79 23.17
C HIS A 384 14.66 -17.29 23.48
N LEU A 385 15.65 -17.86 22.80
CA LEU A 385 17.07 -17.56 22.97
C LEU A 385 17.62 -17.00 21.67
N SER A 386 17.89 -15.69 21.65
CA SER A 386 18.20 -14.97 20.41
C SER A 386 19.15 -13.80 20.62
N SER A 387 19.76 -13.27 19.55
CA SER A 387 20.88 -12.34 19.68
C SER A 387 20.49 -10.86 19.79
N HIS A 388 19.27 -10.47 19.41
CA HIS A 388 18.92 -9.04 19.29
C HIS A 388 17.70 -8.61 20.08
N TYR A 389 16.61 -9.38 19.99
CA TYR A 389 15.33 -8.96 20.54
C TYR A 389 14.81 -9.94 21.58
N LEU A 390 14.22 -9.38 22.62
CA LEU A 390 13.49 -10.11 23.65
C LEU A 390 12.01 -10.01 23.38
N LEU A 391 11.30 -11.12 23.54
CA LEU A 391 9.86 -11.22 23.31
C LEU A 391 9.17 -11.38 24.67
N PRO A 392 8.55 -10.33 25.25
CA PRO A 392 7.92 -10.40 26.57
C PRO A 392 6.82 -11.45 26.68
N LYS A 393 6.17 -11.78 25.57
CA LYS A 393 5.12 -12.81 25.50
C LYS A 393 5.65 -14.24 25.51
N ALA A 394 6.96 -14.45 25.34
CA ALA A 394 7.56 -15.74 25.58
C ALA A 394 7.46 -16.09 27.08
N TYR A 395 7.42 -17.39 27.39
CA TYR A 395 7.53 -17.84 28.79
C TYR A 395 8.84 -17.38 29.40
N LEU A 396 9.92 -17.51 28.63
CA LEU A 396 11.23 -17.00 28.97
C LEU A 396 11.88 -16.45 27.72
N SER A 397 12.43 -15.23 27.77
CA SER A 397 13.22 -14.65 26.69
C SER A 397 14.56 -14.17 27.22
N LEU A 398 15.65 -14.63 26.63
CA LEU A 398 17.03 -14.28 27.00
C LEU A 398 17.84 -13.94 25.76
N ARG A 399 18.69 -12.91 25.88
CA ARG A 399 19.57 -12.48 24.80
C ARG A 399 20.90 -13.25 24.83
N LEU A 400 21.29 -13.76 23.68
CA LEU A 400 22.56 -14.43 23.39
C LEU A 400 23.44 -13.50 22.55
N ASP A 401 23.83 -12.37 23.12
CA ASP A 401 24.63 -11.33 22.46
C ASP A 401 26.15 -11.52 22.62
N THR A 402 26.58 -12.48 23.44
CA THR A 402 27.99 -12.79 23.64
C THR A 402 28.32 -14.27 23.44
N PRO A 403 29.51 -14.62 22.90
CA PRO A 403 29.96 -16.01 22.77
C PRO A 403 30.01 -16.76 24.11
N GLU A 404 30.26 -16.06 25.22
CA GLU A 404 30.28 -16.64 26.57
C GLU A 404 28.89 -17.11 26.98
N LYS A 405 27.84 -16.29 26.74
CA LYS A 405 26.45 -16.65 27.01
C LYS A 405 26.02 -17.84 26.16
N GLU A 406 26.37 -17.84 24.87
CA GLU A 406 26.08 -18.98 23.98
C GLU A 406 26.76 -20.26 24.48
N SER A 407 28.06 -20.19 24.77
CA SER A 407 28.85 -21.34 25.25
C SER A 407 28.32 -21.87 26.58
N PHE A 408 27.90 -20.97 27.48
CA PHE A 408 27.30 -21.33 28.75
C PHE A 408 26.01 -22.13 28.54
N VAL A 409 25.03 -21.60 27.79
CA VAL A 409 23.76 -22.30 27.57
C VAL A 409 23.96 -23.63 26.82
N LEU A 410 24.86 -23.68 25.83
CA LEU A 410 25.19 -24.91 25.10
C LEU A 410 25.85 -25.96 26.01
N SER A 411 26.75 -25.56 26.90
CA SER A 411 27.39 -26.47 27.85
C SER A 411 26.37 -27.14 28.78
N CYS A 412 25.36 -26.36 29.21
CA CYS A 412 24.31 -26.84 30.08
C CYS A 412 23.32 -27.77 29.36
N TYR A 413 22.98 -27.49 28.09
CA TYR A 413 22.16 -28.38 27.28
C TYR A 413 22.84 -29.73 26.98
N ASN A 414 24.16 -29.73 26.77
CA ASN A 414 24.88 -30.99 26.53
C ASN A 414 24.99 -31.85 27.80
N ASN A 415 25.04 -31.23 28.98
CA ASN A 415 25.06 -31.95 30.27
C ASN A 415 23.72 -32.61 30.62
N THR A 416 22.60 -32.16 30.02
CA THR A 416 21.25 -32.72 30.23
C THR A 416 20.90 -33.85 29.25
N LYS A 417 21.77 -34.14 28.26
CA LYS A 417 21.61 -35.26 27.30
C LYS A 417 22.39 -36.54 27.68
N ILE A 418 23.13 -36.52 28.78
CA ILE A 418 23.84 -37.67 29.37
C ILE A 418 22.98 -38.23 30.49
#